data_AF-A0A564W657-F1
#
_entry.id   AF-A0A564W657-F1
#
_cell.length_a   1.000
_cell.length_b   1.000
_cell.length_c   1.000
_cell.angle_alpha   90.00
_cell.angle_beta   90.00
_cell.angle_gamma   90.00
#
_symmetry.space_group_name_H-M   'P 1'
#
loop_
_entity.id
_entity.type
_entity.pdbx_description
1 polymer ?
#
loop_
_entity_poly.entity_id
_entity_poly.type
_entity_poly.pdbx_seq_one_letter_code
_entity_poly.pdbx_strand_id
1 'polypeptide(L)' 'MIDWDTLTRVGQNDENARQIKMAECLSPLVIPVDAFQCIYVSSKETENKVADMLKQKGIIFPPPFITVMSQWFE' A
#
# COMPACT_ATOMS: atom_id res chain seq x y z
N MET A 1 1.00 -18.80 10.89
CA MET A 1 0.52 -17.67 11.70
C MET A 1 1.30 -16.47 11.20
N ILE A 2 0.62 -15.36 10.90
CA ILE A 2 1.28 -14.15 10.37
C ILE A 2 2.27 -13.62 11.43
N ASP A 3 3.53 -13.40 11.04
CA ASP A 3 4.57 -12.82 11.90
C ASP A 3 4.39 -11.30 11.99
N TRP A 4 3.43 -10.88 12.82
CA TRP A 4 3.07 -9.48 13.03
C TRP A 4 4.21 -8.65 13.65
N ASP A 5 5.06 -9.25 14.47
CA ASP A 5 6.23 -8.58 15.06
C ASP A 5 7.21 -8.16 13.96
N THR A 6 7.53 -9.06 13.02
CA THR A 6 8.41 -8.74 11.89
C THR A 6 7.75 -7.77 10.91
N LEU A 7 6.44 -7.88 10.67
CA LEU A 7 5.70 -6.99 9.76
C LEU A 7 5.62 -5.53 10.26
N THR A 8 5.44 -5.33 11.56
CA THR A 8 5.21 -3.99 12.15
C THR A 8 6.48 -3.27 12.58
N ARG A 9 7.63 -3.98 12.61
CA ARG A 9 8.91 -3.40 13.02
C ARG A 9 9.49 -2.45 11.97
N VAL A 10 9.64 -1.19 12.39
CA VAL A 10 10.14 -0.07 11.58
C VAL A 10 11.67 -0.12 11.46
N GLY A 11 12.20 0.23 10.28
CA GLY A 11 13.65 0.34 10.04
C GLY A 11 14.39 -1.00 9.92
N GLN A 12 13.66 -2.12 9.82
CA GLN A 12 14.25 -3.44 9.69
C GLN A 12 14.42 -3.83 8.21
N ASN A 13 15.68 -3.88 7.77
CA ASN A 13 16.09 -4.10 6.38
C ASN A 13 16.86 -5.42 6.17
N ASP A 14 16.86 -6.32 7.15
CA ASP A 14 17.50 -7.63 6.96
C ASP A 14 16.74 -8.49 5.94
N GLU A 15 17.50 -9.33 5.23
CA GLU A 15 16.96 -10.13 4.12
C GLU A 15 15.81 -11.05 4.57
N ASN A 16 15.88 -11.59 5.78
CA ASN A 16 14.85 -12.47 6.33
C ASN A 16 13.55 -11.70 6.60
N ALA A 17 13.64 -10.52 7.21
CA ALA A 17 12.48 -9.64 7.40
C ALA A 17 11.83 -9.25 6.07
N ARG A 18 12.63 -9.01 5.00
CA ARG A 18 12.10 -8.75 3.66
C ARG A 18 11.37 -9.96 3.09
N GLN A 19 11.96 -11.15 3.21
CA GLN A 19 11.37 -12.39 2.72
C GLN A 19 10.06 -12.72 3.42
N ILE A 20 10.00 -12.54 4.74
CA ILE A 20 8.77 -12.70 5.54
C ILE A 20 7.70 -11.70 5.08
N LYS A 21 8.05 -10.42 4.96
CA LYS A 21 7.12 -9.37 4.49
C LYS A 21 6.59 -9.69 3.08
N MET A 22 7.44 -10.18 2.18
CA MET A 22 7.01 -10.59 0.84
C MET A 22 6.13 -11.83 0.84
N ALA A 23 6.47 -12.85 1.64
CA ALA A 23 5.71 -14.10 1.74
C ALA A 23 4.30 -13.87 2.30
N GLU A 24 4.15 -13.02 3.30
CA GLU A 24 2.84 -12.67 3.85
C GLU A 24 1.99 -11.86 2.85
N CYS A 25 2.63 -11.11 1.94
CA CYS A 25 1.96 -10.44 0.82
C CYS A 25 1.55 -11.38 -0.34
N LEU A 26 1.96 -12.66 -0.33
CA LEU A 26 1.53 -13.67 -1.32
C LEU A 26 0.17 -14.31 -0.99
N SER A 27 -0.55 -13.77 0.01
CA SER A 27 -1.89 -14.23 0.32
C SER A 27 -2.80 -14.19 -0.91
N PRO A 28 -3.59 -15.25 -1.19
CA PRO A 28 -4.57 -15.22 -2.27
C PRO A 28 -5.75 -14.29 -1.95
N LEU A 29 -5.82 -13.75 -0.72
CA LEU A 29 -6.86 -12.84 -0.28
C LEU A 29 -6.55 -11.42 -0.75
N VAL A 30 -7.51 -10.81 -1.42
CA VAL A 30 -7.42 -9.42 -1.91
C VAL A 30 -8.05 -8.49 -0.87
N ILE A 31 -7.35 -7.42 -0.50
CA ILE A 31 -7.95 -6.33 0.29
C ILE A 31 -8.82 -5.50 -0.65
N PRO A 32 -10.13 -5.37 -0.38
CA PRO A 32 -11.02 -4.64 -1.26
C PRO A 32 -10.76 -3.13 -1.11
N VAL A 33 -10.99 -2.37 -2.18
CA VAL A 33 -10.56 -0.96 -2.27
C VAL A 33 -11.24 -0.06 -1.23
N ASP A 34 -12.46 -0.42 -0.83
CA ASP A 34 -13.27 0.22 0.21
C ASP A 34 -12.72 0.01 1.63
N ALA A 35 -11.83 -0.97 1.83
CA ALA A 35 -11.12 -1.14 3.10
C ALA A 35 -9.96 -0.14 3.28
N PHE A 36 -9.58 0.59 2.23
CA PHE A 36 -8.53 1.61 2.32
C PHE A 36 -9.13 2.97 2.66
N GLN A 37 -8.66 3.57 3.75
CA GLN A 37 -8.97 4.96 4.08
C GLN A 37 -8.13 5.94 3.26
N CYS A 38 -6.83 5.64 3.09
CA CYS A 38 -5.88 6.50 2.39
C CYS A 38 -4.79 5.67 1.70
N ILE A 39 -4.34 6.12 0.54
CA ILE A 39 -3.20 5.61 -0.23
C ILE A 39 -2.14 6.71 -0.26
N TYR A 40 -0.97 6.40 0.28
CA TYR A 40 0.18 7.30 0.25
C TYR A 40 1.03 7.02 -0.98
N VAL A 41 1.44 8.09 -1.67
CA VAL A 41 2.23 7.99 -2.92
C VAL A 41 3.46 8.90 -2.86
N SER A 42 4.48 8.57 -3.63
CA SER A 42 5.77 9.28 -3.63
C SER A 42 5.72 10.63 -4.35
N SER A 43 4.83 10.81 -5.33
CA SER A 43 4.79 12.02 -6.17
C SER A 43 3.38 12.35 -6.66
N LYS A 44 3.18 13.59 -7.08
CA LYS A 44 1.94 14.05 -7.72
C LYS A 44 1.63 13.29 -9.02
N GLU A 45 2.66 12.91 -9.77
CA GLU A 45 2.51 12.07 -10.96
C GLU A 45 1.89 10.71 -10.60
N THR A 46 2.39 10.09 -9.53
CA THR A 46 1.87 8.82 -9.03
C THR A 46 0.44 8.98 -8.49
N GLU A 47 0.14 10.08 -7.81
CA GLU A 47 -1.22 10.40 -7.37
C GLU A 47 -2.21 10.41 -8.53
N ASN A 48 -1.89 11.13 -9.61
CA ASN A 48 -2.74 11.22 -10.80
C ASN A 48 -2.94 9.84 -11.44
N LYS A 49 -1.86 9.05 -11.54
CA LYS A 49 -1.93 7.69 -12.10
C LYS A 49 -2.84 6.78 -11.28
N VAL A 50 -2.75 6.83 -9.94
CA VAL A 50 -3.61 6.06 -9.05
C VAL A 50 -5.07 6.52 -9.17
N ALA A 51 -5.31 7.83 -9.20
CA ALA A 51 -6.64 8.40 -9.36
C ALA A 51 -7.31 7.94 -10.68
N ASP A 52 -6.56 7.95 -11.78
CA ASP A 52 -7.06 7.51 -13.08
C ASP A 52 -7.35 6.00 -13.11
N MET A 53 -6.52 5.17 -12.46
CA MET A 53 -6.79 3.75 -12.31
C MET A 53 -8.09 3.49 -11.53
N LEU A 54 -8.31 4.21 -10.43
CA LEU A 54 -9.55 4.08 -9.64
C LEU A 54 -10.78 4.47 -10.46
N LYS A 55 -10.71 5.59 -11.20
CA LYS A 55 -11.78 6.03 -12.09
C LYS A 55 -12.10 5.00 -13.18
N GLN A 56 -11.09 4.43 -13.83
CA GLN A 56 -11.27 3.39 -14.86
C GLN A 56 -11.95 2.14 -14.31
N LYS A 57 -11.81 1.86 -13.01
CA LYS A 57 -12.48 0.76 -12.31
C LYS A 57 -13.85 1.11 -11.75
N GLY A 58 -14.37 2.32 -12.04
CA GLY A 58 -15.67 2.79 -11.56
C GLY A 58 -15.68 3.20 -10.08
N ILE A 59 -14.51 3.39 -9.48
CA ILE A 59 -14.38 3.79 -8.07
C ILE A 59 -14.31 5.32 -8.04
N ILE A 60 -15.49 5.95 -7.90
CA ILE A 60 -15.66 7.40 -8.02
C ILE A 60 -15.91 8.04 -6.65
N PHE A 61 -16.77 7.44 -5.81
CA PHE A 61 -16.99 7.87 -4.43
C PHE A 61 -17.65 6.81 -3.52
N PRO A 62 -17.25 6.68 -2.24
CA PRO A 62 -16.06 7.26 -1.62
C PRO A 62 -14.81 6.42 -1.96
N PRO A 63 -13.79 6.95 -2.67
CA PRO A 63 -12.54 6.22 -2.86
C PRO A 63 -11.66 6.40 -1.61
N PRO A 64 -10.62 5.58 -1.43
CA PRO A 64 -9.51 5.95 -0.56
C PRO A 64 -8.97 7.33 -0.94
N PHE A 65 -8.67 8.16 0.05
CA PHE A 65 -7.95 9.41 -0.18
C PHE A 65 -6.56 9.10 -0.77
N ILE A 66 -6.04 9.92 -1.69
CA ILE A 66 -4.68 9.74 -2.20
C ILE A 66 -3.85 10.94 -1.72
N THR A 67 -2.76 10.68 -1.00
CA THR A 67 -1.92 11.73 -0.38
C THR A 67 -0.47 11.56 -0.79
N VAL A 68 0.18 12.64 -1.24
CA VAL A 68 1.61 12.63 -1.54
C VAL A 68 2.41 12.73 -0.23
N MET A 69 3.28 11.74 0.03
CA MET A 69 4.20 11.68 1.16
C MET A 69 5.59 11.27 0.68
N SER A 70 6.26 12.14 -0.10
CA SER A 70 7.57 11.84 -0.69
C SER A 70 8.60 11.36 0.32
N GLN A 71 8.60 11.93 1.52
CA GLN A 71 9.47 11.58 2.66
C GLN A 71 9.37 10.12 3.15
N TRP A 72 8.35 9.36 2.74
CA TRP A 72 8.21 7.94 3.10
C TRP A 72 8.81 6.98 2.06
N PHE A 73 9.25 7.52 0.93
CA PHE A 73 9.77 6.76 -0.20
C PHE A 73 11.23 7.13 -0.52
N GLU A 74 11.90 7.82 0.39
CA GLU A 74 13.34 8.15 0.35
C GLU A 74 14.20 7.00 0.88
#